data_AF-A0A9Q1R5I3-F1
#
_entry.id   AF-A0A9Q1R5I3-F1
#
_cell.length_a   1.000
_cell.length_b   1.000
_cell.length_c   1.000
_cell.angle_alpha   90.00
_cell.angle_beta   90.00
_cell.angle_gamma   90.00
#
_symmetry.space_group_name_H-M   'P 1'
#
loop_
_entity.id
_entity.type
_entity.pdbx_description
1 polymer ?
#
loop_
_entity_poly.entity_id
_entity_poly.type
_entity_poly.pdbx_seq_one_letter_code
_entity_poly.pdbx_strand_id
1 'polypeptide(L)'
;MDISELWAIFGPGVAGAVFGAGWWFWVDAVVCSSVTISFLHYLPGIFASLAALMFNCVRKEDIDYSPYDEGEWRLKLWLFIAYVVSFVSLAASVGLLIQDALGKLGPSAWAGVAGVLQCVFVLISGLIYLTSHSES
;
A
#
# COMPACT_ATOMS: atom_id res chain seq x y z
N MET A 1 -14.27 23.19 15.04
CA MET A 1 -13.53 22.44 14.03
C MET A 1 -14.52 21.56 13.34
N ASP A 2 -14.71 21.79 12.05
CA ASP A 2 -15.53 20.92 11.22
C ASP A 2 -14.80 19.60 11.00
N ILE A 3 -15.56 18.55 10.68
CA ILE A 3 -15.00 17.20 10.60
C ILE A 3 -13.93 17.06 9.50
N SER A 4 -14.04 17.87 8.44
CA SER A 4 -13.05 18.00 7.36
C SER A 4 -11.75 18.63 7.84
N GLU A 5 -11.82 19.71 8.62
CA GLU A 5 -10.62 20.32 9.23
C GLU A 5 -9.91 19.33 10.15
N LEU A 6 -10.68 18.56 10.91
CA LEU A 6 -10.14 17.53 11.79
C LEU A 6 -9.46 16.41 10.99
N TRP A 7 -10.07 16.01 9.86
CA TRP A 7 -9.52 15.00 8.95
C TRP A 7 -8.23 15.46 8.25
N ALA A 8 -8.16 16.74 7.84
CA ALA A 8 -6.95 17.32 7.26
C ALA A 8 -5.78 17.35 8.25
N ILE A 9 -6.05 17.62 9.53
CA ILE A 9 -5.01 17.70 10.58
C ILE A 9 -4.54 16.30 11.02
N PHE A 10 -5.46 15.39 11.35
CA PHE A 10 -5.10 14.08 11.91
C PHE A 10 -4.88 13.00 10.84
N GLY A 11 -5.42 13.17 9.64
CA GLY A 11 -5.36 12.19 8.56
C GLY A 11 -3.95 11.69 8.22
N PRO A 12 -2.93 12.55 8.09
CA PRO A 12 -1.55 12.11 7.87
C PRO A 12 -1.00 11.24 9.02
N GLY A 13 -1.38 11.55 10.27
CA GLY A 13 -1.00 10.76 11.44
C GLY A 13 -1.68 9.39 11.46
N VAL A 14 -2.97 9.34 11.12
CA VAL A 14 -3.72 8.08 10.97
C VAL A 14 -3.16 7.24 9.84
N ALA A 15 -2.86 7.84 8.68
CA ALA A 15 -2.19 7.17 7.56
C ALA A 15 -0.87 6.54 8.02
N GLY A 16 0.02 7.33 8.65
CA GLY A 16 1.30 6.83 9.17
C GLY A 16 1.15 5.67 10.15
N ALA A 17 0.15 5.74 11.05
CA ALA A 17 -0.13 4.64 11.98
C ALA A 17 -0.59 3.37 11.28
N VAL A 18 -1.46 3.48 10.26
CA VAL A 18 -1.93 2.32 9.48
C VAL A 18 -0.80 1.73 8.62
N PHE A 19 0.04 2.56 8.01
CA PHE A 19 1.24 2.12 7.29
C PHE A 19 2.19 1.35 8.21
N GLY A 20 2.46 1.92 9.39
CA GLY A 20 3.28 1.31 10.42
C GLY A 20 2.71 -0.02 10.90
N ALA A 21 1.40 -0.11 11.10
CA ALA A 21 0.73 -1.35 11.49
C ALA A 21 0.89 -2.44 10.42
N GLY A 22 0.74 -2.10 9.13
CA GLY A 22 0.97 -3.04 8.03
C GLY A 22 2.37 -3.64 8.04
N TRP A 23 3.40 -2.80 8.17
CA TRP A 23 4.78 -3.27 8.28
C TRP A 23 5.08 -3.99 9.59
N TRP A 24 4.40 -3.62 10.68
CA TRP A 24 4.52 -4.32 11.96
C TRP A 24 4.05 -5.76 11.85
N PHE A 25 2.86 -6.02 11.27
CA PHE A 25 2.37 -7.39 11.05
C PHE A 25 3.36 -8.24 10.25
N TRP A 26 3.97 -7.65 9.22
CA TRP A 26 4.97 -8.36 8.41
C TRP A 26 6.23 -8.68 9.21
N VAL A 27 6.80 -7.70 9.92
CA VAL A 27 8.01 -7.90 10.72
C VAL A 27 7.78 -8.91 11.84
N ASP A 28 6.62 -8.85 12.52
CA ASP A 28 6.21 -9.85 13.51
C ASP A 28 6.21 -11.26 12.92
N ALA A 29 5.58 -11.45 11.76
CA ALA A 29 5.54 -12.75 11.10
C ALA A 29 6.92 -13.27 10.69
N VAL A 30 7.82 -12.38 10.24
CA VAL A 30 9.21 -12.74 9.93
C VAL A 30 9.96 -13.18 11.19
N VAL A 31 9.81 -12.48 12.30
CA VAL A 31 10.49 -12.77 13.57
C VAL A 31 9.94 -14.05 14.22
N CYS A 32 8.63 -14.28 14.15
CA CYS A 32 7.98 -15.46 14.71
C CYS A 32 8.12 -16.71 13.82
N SER A 33 8.63 -16.59 12.59
CA SER A 33 8.81 -17.73 11.71
C SER A 33 9.98 -18.60 12.18
N SER A 34 9.73 -19.91 12.32
CA SER A 34 10.77 -20.91 12.61
C SER A 34 11.64 -21.26 11.40
N VAL A 35 11.25 -20.81 10.20
CA VAL A 35 11.94 -21.04 8.93
C VAL A 35 12.27 -19.70 8.29
N THR A 36 13.42 -19.61 7.62
CA THR A 36 13.82 -18.43 6.87
C THR A 36 12.84 -18.15 5.73
N ILE A 37 12.16 -17.00 5.79
CA ILE A 37 11.26 -16.55 4.74
C ILE A 37 12.07 -16.10 3.52
N SER A 38 11.69 -16.58 2.33
CA SER A 38 12.34 -16.21 1.08
C SER A 38 12.09 -14.73 0.76
N PHE A 39 13.05 -14.09 0.07
CA PHE A 39 12.93 -12.70 -0.36
C PHE A 39 11.66 -12.44 -1.19
N LEU A 40 11.14 -13.46 -1.88
CA LEU A 40 9.93 -13.35 -2.69
C LEU A 40 8.70 -12.88 -1.88
N HIS A 41 8.59 -13.29 -0.61
CA HIS A 41 7.47 -12.89 0.24
C HIS A 41 7.53 -11.43 0.70
N TYR A 42 8.69 -10.77 0.58
CA TYR A 42 8.83 -9.35 0.91
C TYR A 42 8.37 -8.44 -0.24
N LEU A 43 8.40 -8.93 -1.48
CA LEU A 43 8.12 -8.12 -2.67
C LEU A 43 6.71 -7.51 -2.67
N PRO A 44 5.62 -8.25 -2.37
CA PRO A 44 4.28 -7.68 -2.37
C PRO A 44 4.14 -6.44 -1.47
N GLY A 45 4.62 -6.49 -0.23
CA GLY A 45 4.57 -5.37 0.71
C GLY A 45 5.39 -4.16 0.27
N ILE A 46 6.56 -4.39 -0.33
CA ILE A 46 7.42 -3.33 -0.87
C ILE A 46 6.73 -2.64 -2.06
N PHE A 47 6.17 -3.41 -3.00
CA PHE A 47 5.47 -2.85 -4.16
C PHE A 47 4.17 -2.15 -3.76
N ALA A 48 3.45 -2.65 -2.75
CA ALA A 48 2.30 -1.94 -2.18
C ALA A 48 2.72 -0.59 -1.57
N SER A 49 3.86 -0.54 -0.88
CA SER A 49 4.41 0.71 -0.31
C SER A 49 4.83 1.70 -1.40
N LEU A 50 5.47 1.20 -2.47
CA LEU A 50 5.80 2.01 -3.63
C LEU A 50 4.54 2.57 -4.28
N ALA A 51 3.50 1.76 -4.49
CA ALA A 51 2.26 2.22 -5.08
C ALA A 51 1.54 3.25 -4.22
N ALA A 52 1.52 3.06 -2.89
CA ALA A 52 1.02 4.06 -1.95
C ALA A 52 1.80 5.38 -2.07
N LEU A 53 3.13 5.34 -2.17
CA LEU A 53 3.95 6.52 -2.41
C LEU A 53 3.61 7.18 -3.76
N MET A 54 3.46 6.39 -4.83
CA MET A 54 3.12 6.89 -6.16
C MET A 54 1.80 7.66 -6.16
N PHE A 55 0.77 7.18 -5.45
CA PHE A 55 -0.51 7.89 -5.29
C PHE A 55 -0.34 9.22 -4.55
N ASN A 56 0.51 9.25 -3.53
CA ASN A 56 0.71 10.43 -2.69
C ASN A 56 1.68 11.46 -3.29
N CYS A 57 2.47 11.10 -4.30
CA CYS A 57 3.30 12.03 -5.06
C CYS A 57 2.52 12.84 -6.12
N VAL A 58 1.24 12.54 -6.34
CA VAL A 58 0.38 13.26 -7.29
C VAL A 58 -0.32 14.40 -6.57
N ARG A 59 -0.04 15.65 -6.98
CA ARG A 59 -0.78 16.82 -6.49
C ARG A 59 -2.10 16.91 -7.26
N LYS A 60 -3.21 17.13 -6.56
CA LYS A 60 -4.53 17.24 -7.22
C LYS A 60 -4.65 18.49 -8.10
N GLU A 61 -3.87 19.53 -7.80
CA GLU A 61 -3.73 20.73 -8.66
C GLU A 61 -3.28 20.39 -10.08
N ASP A 62 -2.45 19.34 -10.24
CA ASP A 62 -1.98 18.86 -11.56
C ASP A 62 -3.06 18.05 -12.30
N ILE A 63 -4.17 17.72 -11.63
CA ILE A 63 -5.33 17.03 -12.23
C ILE A 63 -6.30 18.06 -12.84
N ASP A 64 -6.28 19.32 -12.37
CA ASP A 64 -7.25 20.36 -12.75
C ASP A 64 -6.76 21.19 -13.96
N TYR A 65 -7.14 20.69 -15.14
CA TYR A 65 -7.35 21.34 -16.44
C TYR A 65 -6.63 22.66 -16.80
N SER A 66 -5.75 22.58 -17.80
CA SER A 66 -5.53 23.65 -18.78
C SER A 66 -5.68 23.08 -20.19
N PRO A 67 -6.50 23.67 -21.08
CA PRO A 67 -6.81 23.12 -22.41
C PRO A 67 -5.62 23.08 -23.39
N TYR A 68 -4.42 23.47 -22.94
CA TYR A 68 -3.19 23.49 -23.74
C TYR A 68 -2.04 22.65 -23.16
N ASP A 69 -2.29 21.79 -22.16
CA ASP A 69 -1.21 21.14 -21.40
C ASP A 69 -0.93 19.68 -21.83
N GLU A 70 0.29 19.43 -22.29
CA GLU A 70 0.81 18.10 -22.65
C GLU A 70 1.08 17.20 -21.40
N GLY A 71 0.97 17.75 -20.18
CA GLY A 71 1.23 17.03 -18.93
C GLY A 71 0.20 15.95 -18.54
N GLU A 72 -1.02 16.02 -19.08
CA GLU A 72 -2.17 15.22 -18.65
C GLU A 72 -1.95 13.69 -18.83
N TRP A 73 -1.38 13.28 -19.96
CA TRP A 73 -1.18 11.86 -20.25
C TRP A 73 -0.11 11.23 -19.34
N ARG A 74 0.89 12.01 -18.89
CA ARG A 74 1.94 11.55 -17.98
C ARG A 74 1.38 11.25 -16.61
N LEU A 75 0.49 12.13 -16.11
CA LEU A 75 -0.18 11.95 -14.83
C LEU A 75 -1.15 10.76 -14.86
N LYS A 76 -1.96 10.64 -15.93
CA LYS A 76 -2.84 9.50 -16.14
C LYS A 76 -2.06 8.19 -16.22
N LEU A 77 -0.94 8.18 -16.93
CA LEU A 77 -0.06 7.01 -17.02
C LEU A 77 0.55 6.67 -15.65
N TRP A 78 0.99 7.68 -14.89
CA TRP A 78 1.55 7.48 -13.55
C TRP A 78 0.53 6.85 -12.59
N LEU A 79 -0.69 7.38 -12.56
CA LEU A 79 -1.80 6.84 -11.76
C LEU A 79 -2.21 5.44 -12.23
N PHE A 80 -2.21 5.19 -13.54
CA PHE A 80 -2.47 3.86 -14.09
C PHE A 80 -1.40 2.86 -13.63
N ILE A 81 -0.12 3.23 -13.67
CA ILE A 81 0.97 2.37 -13.18
C ILE A 81 0.81 2.13 -11.67
N ALA A 82 0.54 3.17 -10.88
CA ALA A 82 0.31 3.03 -9.44
C ALA A 82 -0.83 2.04 -9.14
N TYR A 83 -1.92 2.13 -9.90
CA TYR A 83 -3.04 1.20 -9.82
C TYR A 83 -2.64 -0.24 -10.16
N VAL A 84 -1.93 -0.45 -11.28
CA VAL A 84 -1.46 -1.79 -11.69
C VAL A 84 -0.50 -2.38 -10.65
N VAL A 85 0.46 -1.61 -10.15
CA VAL A 85 1.39 -2.05 -9.11
C VAL A 85 0.64 -2.42 -7.83
N SER A 86 -0.35 -1.62 -7.42
CA SER A 86 -1.21 -1.94 -6.27
C SER A 86 -1.93 -3.27 -6.46
N PHE A 87 -2.60 -3.46 -7.59
CA PHE A 87 -3.37 -4.66 -7.88
C PHE A 87 -2.48 -5.91 -7.95
N VAL A 88 -1.35 -5.83 -8.66
CA VAL A 88 -0.40 -6.94 -8.78
C VAL A 88 0.22 -7.26 -7.42
N SER A 89 0.55 -6.26 -6.60
CA SER A 89 1.10 -6.50 -5.25
C SER A 89 0.11 -7.27 -4.38
N LEU A 90 -1.17 -6.89 -4.36
CA LEU A 90 -2.20 -7.58 -3.59
C LEU A 90 -2.43 -9.00 -4.12
N ALA A 91 -2.53 -9.17 -5.44
CA ALA A 91 -2.71 -10.49 -6.07
C ALA A 91 -1.52 -11.42 -5.81
N ALA A 92 -0.29 -10.91 -5.88
CA ALA A 92 0.92 -11.67 -5.55
C ALA A 92 0.92 -12.08 -4.08
N SER A 93 0.55 -11.19 -3.16
CA SER A 93 0.44 -11.49 -1.73
C SER A 93 -0.56 -12.61 -1.44
N VAL A 94 -1.76 -12.55 -2.05
CA VAL A 94 -2.77 -13.62 -1.95
C VAL A 94 -2.25 -14.93 -2.57
N GLY A 95 -1.54 -14.85 -3.70
CA GLY A 95 -0.92 -16.01 -4.33
C GLY A 95 0.09 -16.71 -3.42
N LEU A 96 0.93 -15.94 -2.71
CA LEU A 96 1.89 -16.48 -1.74
C LEU A 96 1.18 -17.06 -0.51
N LEU A 97 0.11 -16.44 -0.02
CA LEU A 97 -0.72 -17.03 1.03
C LEU A 97 -1.27 -18.40 0.64
N ILE A 98 -1.76 -18.56 -0.60
CA ILE A 98 -2.25 -19.86 -1.08
C ILE A 98 -1.12 -20.89 -1.11
N GLN A 99 0.09 -20.50 -1.53
CA GLN A 99 1.25 -21.39 -1.53
C GLN A 99 1.66 -21.81 -0.11
N ASP A 100 1.69 -20.86 0.84
CA ASP A 100 2.02 -21.12 2.24
C ASP A 100 0.93 -21.97 2.94
N ALA A 101 -0.33 -21.82 2.55
CA ALA A 101 -1.44 -22.61 3.09
C ALA A 101 -1.46 -24.07 2.58
N LEU A 102 -0.99 -24.30 1.35
CA LEU A 102 -0.98 -25.64 0.73
C LEU A 102 0.36 -26.37 0.92
N GLY A 103 1.45 -25.63 1.12
CA GLY A 103 2.80 -26.17 1.29
C GLY A 103 3.05 -26.74 2.69
N LYS A 104 3.55 -27.98 2.76
CA LYS A 104 3.89 -28.64 4.05
C LYS A 104 5.30 -28.31 4.57
N LEU A 105 6.15 -27.73 3.73
CA LEU A 105 7.55 -27.38 4.05
C LEU A 105 7.82 -25.87 4.04
N GLY A 106 6.81 -25.04 3.75
CA GLY A 106 6.94 -23.59 3.63
C GLY A 106 6.87 -22.85 4.96
N PRO A 107 6.98 -21.51 4.94
CA PRO A 107 6.62 -20.65 6.05
C PRO A 107 5.23 -20.98 6.60
N SER A 108 5.00 -20.70 7.89
CA SER A 108 3.68 -20.89 8.48
C SER A 108 2.61 -20.08 7.74
N ALA A 109 1.36 -20.54 7.75
CA ALA A 109 0.23 -19.81 7.16
C ALA A 109 0.10 -18.36 7.70
N TRP A 110 0.61 -18.09 8.90
CA TRP A 110 0.68 -16.74 9.47
C TRP A 110 1.52 -15.78 8.61
N ALA A 111 2.62 -16.23 8.02
CA ALA A 111 3.46 -15.41 7.15
C ALA A 111 2.68 -14.93 5.91
N GLY A 112 1.94 -15.84 5.26
CA GLY A 112 1.06 -15.49 4.15
C GLY A 112 -0.03 -14.50 4.55
N VAL A 113 -0.69 -14.72 5.70
CA VAL A 113 -1.76 -13.84 6.19
C VAL A 113 -1.22 -12.45 6.51
N ALA A 114 -0.08 -12.38 7.21
CA ALA A 114 0.60 -11.14 7.52
C ALA A 114 1.02 -10.37 6.26
N GLY A 115 1.48 -11.06 5.22
CA GLY A 115 1.78 -10.45 3.92
C GLY A 115 0.55 -9.81 3.27
N VAL A 116 -0.62 -10.46 3.35
CA VAL A 116 -1.88 -9.90 2.81
C VAL A 116 -2.32 -8.70 3.64
N LEU A 117 -2.29 -8.81 4.96
CA LEU A 117 -2.61 -7.70 5.88
C LEU A 117 -1.70 -6.50 5.65
N GLN A 118 -0.39 -6.73 5.45
CA GLN A 118 0.57 -5.69 5.12
C GLN A 118 0.15 -4.94 3.86
N CYS A 119 -0.10 -5.64 2.74
CA CYS A 119 -0.51 -5.01 1.49
C CYS A 119 -1.80 -4.20 1.67
N VAL A 120 -2.81 -4.75 2.34
CA VAL A 120 -4.09 -4.08 2.57
C VAL A 120 -3.91 -2.81 3.42
N PHE A 121 -3.22 -2.89 4.55
CA PHE A 121 -3.02 -1.73 5.42
C PHE A 121 -2.18 -0.65 4.74
N VAL A 122 -1.12 -1.02 4.02
CA VAL A 122 -0.29 -0.06 3.28
C VAL A 122 -1.09 0.68 2.20
N LEU A 123 -1.93 -0.03 1.44
CA LEU A 123 -2.79 0.60 0.43
C LEU A 123 -3.88 1.48 1.06
N ILE A 124 -4.51 1.04 2.16
CA ILE A 124 -5.48 1.85 2.92
C ILE A 124 -4.81 3.11 3.46
N SER A 125 -3.60 3.01 4.01
CA SER A 125 -2.83 4.18 4.44
C SER A 125 -2.60 5.14 3.28
N GLY A 126 -2.27 4.64 2.09
CA GLY A 126 -2.09 5.47 0.91
C GLY A 126 -3.37 6.25 0.58
N LEU A 127 -4.53 5.61 0.67
CA LEU A 127 -5.83 6.25 0.46
C LEU A 127 -6.17 7.27 1.55
N ILE A 128 -5.90 6.98 2.83
CA ILE A 128 -6.15 7.91 3.94
C ILE A 128 -5.32 9.19 3.76
N TYR A 129 -4.03 9.05 3.42
CA TYR A 129 -3.19 10.20 3.15
C TYR A 129 -3.74 11.01 1.97
N LEU A 130 -4.05 10.35 0.85
CA LEU A 130 -4.59 10.99 -0.33
C LEU A 130 -5.91 11.74 -0.07
N THR A 131 -6.81 11.21 0.76
CA THR A 131 -8.08 11.89 1.08
C THR A 131 -7.87 13.05 2.04
N SER A 132 -7.04 12.89 3.07
CA SER A 132 -6.73 13.97 4.02
C SER A 132 -6.04 15.18 3.37
N HIS A 133 -5.18 14.92 2.38
CA HIS A 133 -4.50 15.96 1.61
C HIS A 133 -5.39 16.59 0.52
N SER A 134 -6.62 16.09 0.33
CA SER A 134 -7.58 16.66 -0.62
C SER A 134 -8.37 17.84 -0.07
N GLU A 135 -8.45 17.93 1.26
CA GLU A 135 -9.35 18.85 1.96
C GLU A 135 -8.64 20.08 2.52
N SER A 136 -7.31 20.14 2.37
CA SER A 136 -6.44 21.28 2.73
C SER A 136 -6.08 22.12 1.51
#